data_AF-A0A7Y5UJG2-F1
#
_entry.id   AF-A0A7Y5UJG2-F1
#
_cell.length_a   1.000
_cell.length_b   1.000
_cell.length_c   1.000
_cell.angle_alpha   90.00
_cell.angle_beta   90.00
_cell.angle_gamma   90.00
#
_symmetry.space_group_name_H-M   'P 1'
#
loop_
_entity.id
_entity.type
_entity.pdbx_description
1 polymer ?
#
loop_
_entity_poly.entity_id
_entity_poly.type
_entity_poly.pdbx_seq_one_letter_code
_entity_poly.pdbx_strand_id
1 'polypeptide(L)' 'MPELLLGALGLMLVVEGLLPFLAPGVWRRAFQAALSLTDGQLRFVGLTSMIVGLLVLMFWH' A
#
# COMPACT_ATOMS: atom_id res chain seq x y z
N MET A 1 -9.00 -0.97 23.04
CA MET A 1 -10.00 -0.84 21.97
C MET A 1 -9.67 -1.78 20.80
N PRO A 2 -9.75 -3.11 20.98
CA PRO A 2 -9.43 -4.10 19.94
C PRO A 2 -10.35 -4.02 18.70
N GLU A 3 -11.58 -3.54 18.87
CA GLU A 3 -12.54 -3.28 17.79
C GLU A 3 -12.03 -2.26 16.75
N LEU A 4 -11.24 -1.26 17.16
CA LEU A 4 -10.65 -0.30 16.21
C LEU A 4 -9.56 -0.94 15.36
N LEU A 5 -8.77 -1.85 15.95
CA LEU A 5 -7.73 -2.58 15.22
C LEU A 5 -8.35 -3.51 14.18
N LEU A 6 -9.40 -4.25 14.55
CA LEU A 6 -10.14 -5.12 13.63
C LEU A 6 -10.81 -4.30 12.51
N GLY A 7 -11.39 -3.14 12.84
CA GLY A 7 -11.95 -2.23 11.84
C GLY A 7 -10.91 -1.68 10.87
N ALA A 8 -9.76 -1.22 11.37
CA ALA A 8 -8.65 -0.73 10.54
C ALA A 8 -8.08 -1.83 9.64
N LEU A 9 -7.93 -3.05 10.16
CA LEU A 9 -7.50 -4.21 9.38
C LEU A 9 -8.51 -4.55 8.29
N GLY A 10 -9.81 -4.56 8.60
CA GLY A 10 -10.87 -4.79 7.62
C GLY A 10 -10.85 -3.76 6.49
N LEU A 11 -10.69 -2.47 6.82
CA LEU A 11 -10.58 -1.41 5.84
C LEU A 11 -9.33 -1.56 4.96
N MET A 12 -8.19 -1.90 5.57
CA MET A 12 -6.94 -2.15 4.85
C MET A 12 -7.10 -3.28 3.82
N LEU A 13 -7.76 -4.39 4.20
CA LEU A 13 -8.06 -5.50 3.28
C LEU A 13 -9.01 -5.09 2.14
N VAL A 14 -10.05 -4.30 2.44
CA VAL A 14 -10.98 -3.79 1.42
C VAL A 14 -10.25 -2.90 0.41
N VAL A 15 -9.40 -1.98 0.89
CA VAL A 15 -8.62 -1.07 0.02
C VAL A 15 -7.61 -1.86 -0.81
N GLU A 16 -6.91 -2.83 -0.22
CA GLU A 16 -5.96 -3.70 -0.92
C GLU A 16 -6.65 -4.55 -2.01
N GLY A 17 -7.86 -5.05 -1.72
CA GLY A 17 -8.65 -5.84 -2.67
C GLY A 17 -9.34 -5.03 -3.78
N LEU A 18 -9.49 -3.72 -3.62
CA LEU A 18 -10.26 -2.89 -4.54
C LEU A 18 -9.62 -2.81 -5.94
N LEU A 19 -8.31 -2.59 -5.99
CA LEU A 19 -7.55 -2.46 -7.25
C LEU A 19 -7.51 -3.76 -8.08
N PRO A 20 -7.19 -4.94 -7.51
CA PRO A 20 -7.25 -6.20 -8.27
C PRO A 20 -8.68 -6.58 -8.69
N PHE A 21 -9.70 -6.18 -7.92
CA PHE A 21 -11.10 -6.44 -8.28
C PHE A 21 -11.59 -5.55 -9.43
N LEU A 22 -11.36 -4.24 -9.35
CA LEU A 22 -11.85 -3.27 -10.35
C LEU A 22 -10.99 -3.23 -11.62
N ALA A 23 -9.67 -3.37 -11.48
CA ALA A 23 -8.71 -3.16 -12.58
C ALA A 23 -7.57 -4.20 -12.58
N PRO A 24 -7.87 -5.50 -12.75
CA PRO A 24 -6.89 -6.59 -12.67
C PRO A 24 -5.74 -6.43 -13.68
N GLY A 25 -5.98 -5.87 -14.87
CA GLY A 25 -4.95 -5.64 -15.88
C GLY A 25 -3.98 -4.50 -15.53
N VAL A 26 -4.42 -3.49 -14.78
CA VAL A 26 -3.54 -2.43 -14.24
C VAL A 26 -2.71 -3.00 -13.10
N TRP A 27 -3.36 -3.74 -12.19
CA TRP A 27 -2.69 -4.41 -11.08
C TRP A 27 -1.57 -5.35 -11.53
N ARG A 28 -1.84 -6.21 -12.52
CA ARG A 28 -0.84 -7.12 -13.08
C ARG A 28 0.36 -6.38 -13.67
N ARG A 29 0.14 -5.28 -14.39
CA ARG A 29 1.22 -4.47 -14.96
C ARG A 29 2.07 -3.80 -13.87
N ALA A 30 1.42 -3.25 -12.84
CA ALA A 30 2.14 -2.68 -11.69
C ALA A 30 2.99 -3.73 -10.96
N PHE A 31 2.45 -4.94 -10.77
CA PHE A 31 3.19 -6.06 -10.19
C PHE A 31 4.40 -6.48 -11.04
N GLN A 32 4.21 -6.60 -12.36
CA GLN A 32 5.31 -6.93 -13.27
C GLN A 32 6.39 -5.85 -13.27
N ALA A 33 6.01 -4.58 -13.25
CA ALA A 33 6.95 -3.48 -13.10
C ALA A 33 7.71 -3.59 -11.77
N ALA A 34 7.03 -3.87 -10.66
CA ALA A 34 7.67 -4.06 -9.36
C ALA A 34 8.67 -5.21 -9.34
N LEU A 35 8.35 -6.34 -9.99
CA LEU A 35 9.26 -7.49 -10.13
C LEU A 35 10.48 -7.21 -11.02
N SER A 36 10.41 -6.20 -11.90
CA SER A 36 11.54 -5.77 -12.72
C SER A 36 12.49 -4.79 -12.02
N LEU A 37 12.11 -4.28 -10.83
CA LEU A 37 12.96 -3.41 -10.03
C LEU A 37 14.02 -4.22 -9.30
N THR A 38 15.19 -3.61 -9.11
CA THR A 38 16.23 -4.16 -8.22
C THR A 38 15.79 -4.05 -6.75
N ASP A 39 16.35 -4.88 -5.88
CA ASP A 39 16.05 -4.85 -4.44
C ASP A 39 16.24 -3.46 -3.82
N GLY A 40 17.25 -2.71 -4.27
CA GLY A 40 17.50 -1.34 -3.82
C GLY A 40 16.37 -0.38 -4.20
N GLN A 41 15.87 -0.49 -5.44
CA GLN A 41 14.76 0.34 -5.93
C GLN A 41 13.44 -0.01 -5.23
N LEU A 42 13.15 -1.30 -5.04
CA LEU A 42 11.95 -1.73 -4.32
C LEU A 42 11.95 -1.23 -2.87
N ARG A 43 13.10 -1.32 -2.19
CA ARG A 43 13.29 -0.76 -0.83
C ARG A 43 13.11 0.75 -0.80
N PHE A 44 13.58 1.48 -1.82
CA PHE A 44 13.41 2.92 -1.89
C PHE A 44 11.95 3.34 -2.10
N VAL A 45 11.21 2.62 -2.95
CA VAL A 45 9.75 2.81 -3.12
C VAL A 45 9.04 2.57 -1.79
N GLY A 46 9.38 1.49 -1.09
CA GLY A 46 8.85 1.19 0.25
C GLY A 46 9.19 2.28 1.28
N LEU A 47 10.43 2.76 1.31
CA LEU A 47 10.87 3.84 2.20
C LEU A 47 10.10 5.14 1.92
N THR A 48 9.95 5.50 0.65
CA THR A 48 9.20 6.69 0.25
C THR A 48 7.74 6.59 0.69
N SER A 49 7.10 5.43 0.49
CA SER A 49 5.74 5.15 0.97
C SER A 49 5.62 5.30 2.49
N MET A 50 6.55 4.73 3.25
CA MET A 50 6.58 4.85 4.72
C MET A 50 6.76 6.31 5.18
N ILE A 51 7.66 7.06 4.55
CA ILE A 51 7.88 8.49 4.87
C ILE A 51 6.62 9.30 4.59
N VAL A 52 5.99 9.11 3.43
CA VAL A 52 4.72 9.79 3.10
C VAL A 52 3.65 9.44 4.12
N GLY A 53 3.50 8.17 4.48
CA GLY A 53 2.56 7.74 5.52
C GLY A 53 2.83 8.40 6.88
N LEU A 54 4.09 8.47 7.29
CA LEU A 54 4.49 9.15 8.53
C LEU A 54 4.20 10.66 8.49
N LEU A 55 4.46 11.32 7.36
CA LEU A 55 4.13 12.74 7.19
C LEU A 55 2.63 12.96 7.27
N VAL A 56 1.82 12.13 6.59
CA VAL A 56 0.36 12.20 6.69
C VAL A 56 -0.08 12.03 8.14
N LEU A 57 0.42 11.03 8.86
CA LEU A 57 0.08 10.83 10.28
C LEU A 57 0.51 12.01 11.16
N MET A 58 1.65 12.63 10.87
CA MET A 58 2.17 13.78 11.61
C MET A 58 1.36 15.06 11.35
N PHE A 59 0.90 15.29 10.11
CA PHE A 59 0.13 16.47 9.72
C PHE A 59 -1.39 16.32 9.90
N TRP A 60 -1.89 15.08 10.03
CA TRP A 60 -3.30 14.81 10.32
C TRP A 60 -3.62 14.96 11.82
N HIS A 61 -2.61 15.22 12.65
CA HIS A 61 -2.79 15.61 14.06
C HIS A 61 -3.12 17.09 14.21
#